data_AF-A0A9P1CMW1-F1
#
_entry.id   AF-A0A9P1CMW1-F1
#
_cell.length_a   1.000
_cell.length_b   1.000
_cell.length_c   1.000
_cell.angle_alpha   90.00
_cell.angle_beta   90.00
_cell.angle_gamma   90.00
#
_symmetry.space_group_name_H-M   'P 1'
#
loop_
_entity.id
_entity.type
_entity.pdbx_description
1 polymer ?
#
loop_
_entity_poly.entity_id
_entity_poly.type
_entity_poly.pdbx_seq_one_letter_code
_entity_poly.pdbx_strand_id
1 'polypeptide(L)'
;MAQGLNSLLFPPHLLPSNLAGLPRVAIGIGQFLKPLPEQAKDPFEAGEAPPARPPGRPRLGQERRAYNMAGRFGGQDGRRAEEQIRLLQTDFSTPCLPRAHFVSMVKETLEQLSPPTDDKGGKLEFRISPGALKVLQSAVEAKGVQFMVKCYLLASHAKRTTVTEKDAATLRKLEDCKPESAIVCTDAPSRGLKRKAVDIE
;
A
#
# COMPACT_ATOMS: atom_id res chain seq x y z
N MET A 1 -4.74 -35.27 -26.20
CA MET A 1 -3.84 -35.10 -25.04
C MET A 1 -4.00 -33.68 -24.54
N ALA A 2 -4.47 -33.51 -23.32
CA ALA A 2 -4.91 -32.24 -22.76
C ALA A 2 -3.73 -31.45 -22.16
N GLN A 3 -3.32 -30.37 -22.84
CA GLN A 3 -2.44 -29.35 -22.28
C GLN A 3 -3.24 -28.05 -22.17
N GLY A 4 -3.99 -27.88 -21.08
CA GLY A 4 -4.82 -26.68 -20.92
C GLY A 4 -5.24 -26.35 -19.49
N LEU A 5 -4.74 -27.05 -18.47
CA LEU A 5 -5.21 -26.90 -17.08
C LEU A 5 -4.20 -26.28 -16.13
N ASN A 6 -3.06 -25.77 -16.62
CA ASN A 6 -2.01 -25.20 -15.77
C ASN A 6 -1.81 -23.69 -15.97
N SER A 7 -2.88 -22.91 -16.14
CA SER A 7 -2.81 -21.45 -15.94
C SER A 7 -3.09 -21.14 -14.47
N LEU A 8 -2.01 -21.12 -13.69
CA LEU A 8 -1.93 -20.69 -12.29
C LEU A 8 -2.27 -19.20 -12.14
N LEU A 9 -3.54 -18.80 -12.15
CA LEU A 9 -3.89 -17.50 -11.55
C LEU A 9 -5.10 -17.56 -10.60
N PHE A 10 -6.23 -18.18 -10.92
CA PHE A 10 -7.28 -18.46 -9.91
C PHE A 10 -8.13 -19.68 -10.32
N PRO A 11 -8.49 -20.58 -9.38
CA PRO A 11 -9.48 -21.62 -9.63
C PRO A 11 -10.80 -21.00 -10.11
N PRO A 12 -11.49 -21.61 -11.09
CA PRO A 12 -12.69 -21.04 -11.69
C PRO A 12 -13.84 -20.83 -10.70
N HIS A 13 -13.86 -21.59 -9.60
CA HIS A 13 -14.86 -21.46 -8.53
C HIS A 13 -14.59 -20.28 -7.57
N LEU A 14 -13.43 -19.62 -7.67
CA LEU A 14 -13.10 -18.43 -6.87
C LEU A 14 -13.30 -17.11 -7.63
N LEU A 15 -13.78 -17.18 -8.87
CA LEU A 15 -14.07 -15.98 -9.66
C LEU A 15 -15.52 -15.52 -9.42
N PRO A 16 -15.75 -14.22 -9.21
CA PRO A 16 -17.11 -13.69 -9.11
C PRO A 16 -17.85 -13.88 -10.45
N SER A 17 -19.16 -14.14 -10.36
CA SER A 17 -20.01 -14.55 -11.49
C SER A 17 -20.06 -13.55 -12.64
N ASN A 18 -19.77 -12.28 -12.37
CA ASN A 18 -19.65 -11.21 -13.35
C ASN A 18 -18.43 -11.32 -14.27
N LEU A 19 -17.45 -12.17 -13.98
CA LEU A 19 -16.25 -12.39 -14.79
C LEU A 19 -16.30 -13.69 -15.61
N ALA A 20 -17.36 -14.50 -15.49
CA ALA A 20 -17.47 -15.81 -16.11
C ALA A 20 -17.59 -15.77 -17.66
N GLY A 21 -18.01 -14.63 -18.23
CA GLY A 21 -18.27 -14.47 -19.68
C GLY A 21 -17.27 -13.58 -20.43
N LEU A 22 -16.21 -13.09 -19.76
CA LEU A 22 -15.23 -12.20 -20.41
C LEU A 22 -14.11 -13.00 -21.08
N PRO A 23 -13.56 -12.52 -22.22
CA PRO A 23 -12.43 -13.15 -22.88
C PRO A 23 -11.21 -13.16 -21.95
N ARG A 24 -10.67 -14.36 -21.70
CA ARG A 24 -9.51 -14.54 -20.82
C ARG A 24 -8.23 -14.18 -21.58
N VAL A 25 -7.59 -13.08 -21.20
CA VAL A 25 -6.26 -12.73 -21.71
C VAL A 25 -5.20 -13.39 -20.85
N ALA A 26 -4.56 -14.44 -21.36
CA ALA A 26 -3.39 -15.02 -20.73
C ALA A 26 -2.17 -14.14 -21.06
N ILE A 27 -1.62 -13.45 -20.06
CA ILE A 27 -0.35 -12.74 -20.21
C ILE A 27 0.76 -13.80 -20.10
N GLY A 28 1.30 -14.21 -21.25
CA GLY A 28 2.44 -15.13 -21.31
C GLY A 28 3.73 -14.43 -20.88
N ILE A 29 4.05 -14.49 -19.59
CA ILE A 29 5.31 -13.93 -19.03
C ILE A 29 6.55 -14.78 -19.45
N GLY A 30 6.34 -15.91 -20.12
CA GLY A 30 7.40 -16.87 -20.47
C GLY A 30 8.38 -16.45 -21.58
N GLN A 31 8.14 -15.37 -22.32
CA GLN A 31 8.99 -15.00 -23.47
C GLN A 31 9.99 -13.86 -23.20
N PHE A 32 9.94 -13.23 -22.01
CA PHE A 32 10.88 -12.16 -21.64
C PHE A 32 12.15 -12.66 -20.93
N LEU A 33 12.23 -13.94 -20.61
CA LEU A 33 13.42 -14.53 -19.99
C LEU A 33 14.32 -15.09 -21.09
N LYS A 34 15.34 -14.31 -21.48
CA LYS A 34 16.48 -14.83 -22.25
C LYS A 34 17.02 -16.07 -21.51
N PRO A 35 17.38 -17.16 -22.22
CA PRO A 35 18.05 -18.29 -21.57
C PRO A 35 19.32 -17.77 -20.89
N LEU A 36 19.52 -18.14 -19.62
CA LEU A 36 20.77 -17.86 -18.91
C LEU A 36 21.93 -18.47 -19.72
N PRO A 37 23.05 -17.75 -19.91
CA PRO A 37 24.22 -18.34 -20.55
C PRO A 37 24.68 -19.56 -19.74
N GLU A 38 24.98 -20.64 -20.46
CA GLU A 38 25.61 -21.84 -19.93
C GLU A 38 26.82 -21.45 -19.08
N GLN A 39 26.83 -21.91 -17.83
CA GLN A 39 27.91 -21.64 -16.90
C GLN A 39 29.21 -22.22 -17.47
N ALA A 40 30.15 -21.35 -17.84
CA ALA A 40 31.53 -21.73 -18.06
C ALA A 40 32.08 -22.34 -16.76
N LYS A 41 32.38 -23.63 -16.80
CA LYS A 41 33.11 -24.33 -15.74
C LYS A 41 34.59 -24.15 -16.00
N ASP A 42 35.17 -23.07 -15.50
CA ASP A 42 36.61 -23.03 -15.29
C ASP A 42 36.92 -23.57 -13.88
N PRO A 43 37.80 -24.57 -13.74
CA PRO A 43 38.28 -25.00 -12.43
C PRO A 43 39.21 -23.91 -11.88
N PHE A 44 38.71 -23.12 -10.93
CA PHE A 44 39.53 -22.16 -10.20
C PHE A 44 40.44 -22.92 -9.23
N GLU A 45 41.74 -22.81 -9.45
CA GLU A 45 42.78 -23.37 -8.58
C GLU A 45 42.67 -22.82 -7.15
N ALA A 46 42.90 -23.70 -6.18
CA ALA A 46 42.84 -23.42 -4.77
C ALA A 46 43.98 -22.49 -4.35
N GLY A 47 43.71 -21.18 -4.28
CA GLY A 47 44.59 -20.17 -3.71
C GLY A 47 43.88 -19.36 -2.64
N GLU A 48 44.37 -19.48 -1.41
CA GLU A 48 44.14 -18.65 -0.21
C GLU A 48 42.70 -18.41 0.30
N ALA A 49 42.51 -18.74 1.58
CA ALA A 49 41.28 -18.50 2.32
C ALA A 49 40.98 -16.98 2.41
N PRO A 50 39.78 -16.52 2.00
CA PRO A 50 39.43 -15.11 2.12
C PRO A 50 39.23 -14.72 3.59
N PRO A 51 39.58 -13.48 3.99
CA PRO A 51 39.39 -13.01 5.36
C PRO A 51 37.91 -13.05 5.76
N ALA A 52 37.66 -13.37 7.03
CA ALA A 52 36.32 -13.45 7.62
C ALA A 52 35.54 -12.15 7.36
N ARG A 53 34.54 -12.23 6.48
CA ARG A 53 33.64 -11.11 6.19
C ARG A 53 32.77 -10.84 7.43
N PRO A 54 32.42 -9.57 7.70
CA PRO A 54 31.56 -9.21 8.82
C PRO A 54 30.22 -9.95 8.75
N PRO A 55 29.67 -10.39 9.90
CA PRO A 55 28.44 -11.18 9.95
C PRO A 55 27.27 -10.31 9.46
N GLY A 56 26.66 -10.67 8.32
CA GLY A 56 25.40 -10.03 7.93
C GLY A 56 24.98 -10.13 6.47
N ARG A 57 25.87 -10.45 5.52
CA ARG A 57 25.47 -10.61 4.11
C ARG A 57 25.30 -12.09 3.75
N PRO A 58 24.06 -12.57 3.49
CA PRO A 58 23.84 -13.94 3.02
C PRO A 58 24.58 -14.17 1.70
N ARG A 59 25.07 -15.39 1.49
CA ARG A 59 25.76 -15.76 0.25
C ARG A 59 24.79 -15.79 -0.93
N LEU A 60 25.31 -15.52 -2.13
CA LEU A 60 24.56 -15.66 -3.38
C LEU A 60 24.11 -17.13 -3.51
N GLY A 61 22.81 -17.37 -3.67
CA GLY A 61 22.21 -18.71 -3.70
C GLY A 61 21.74 -19.25 -2.34
N GLN A 62 22.02 -18.54 -1.24
CA GLN A 62 21.46 -18.87 0.06
C GLN A 62 20.13 -18.14 0.21
N GLU A 63 19.00 -18.86 0.06
CA GLU A 63 17.71 -18.31 0.42
C GLU A 63 17.78 -17.82 1.86
N ARG A 64 17.46 -16.54 2.09
CA ARG A 64 17.17 -16.06 3.44
C ARG A 64 16.06 -16.97 3.94
N ARG A 65 16.36 -17.89 4.86
CA ARG A 65 15.32 -18.60 5.60
C ARG A 65 14.39 -17.51 6.09
N ALA A 66 13.18 -17.45 5.56
CA ALA A 66 12.14 -16.60 6.12
C ALA A 66 12.17 -16.94 7.60
N TYR A 67 12.44 -15.94 8.44
CA TYR A 67 12.39 -16.15 9.88
C TYR A 67 10.97 -16.63 10.14
N ASN A 68 10.82 -17.94 10.34
CA ASN A 68 9.56 -18.54 10.66
C ASN A 68 9.19 -17.93 12.01
N MET A 69 8.30 -16.93 12.00
CA MET A 69 7.65 -16.38 13.20
C MET A 69 6.83 -17.46 13.94
N ALA A 70 6.88 -18.72 13.49
CA ALA A 70 6.39 -19.92 14.16
C ALA A 70 7.28 -20.36 15.34
N GLY A 71 7.76 -19.39 16.13
CA GLY A 71 8.27 -19.64 17.47
C GLY A 71 7.15 -19.42 18.49
N ARG A 72 7.25 -20.08 19.66
CA ARG A 72 6.40 -19.82 20.85
C ARG A 72 6.39 -18.34 21.28
N PHE A 73 7.36 -17.57 20.77
CA PHE A 73 7.63 -16.15 21.00
C PHE A 73 7.71 -15.34 19.69
N GLY A 74 6.78 -15.55 18.76
CA GLY A 74 6.49 -14.57 17.71
C GLY A 74 5.58 -13.41 18.13
N GLY A 75 5.53 -12.85 19.34
CA GLY A 75 6.26 -12.89 20.62
C GLY A 75 5.56 -11.80 21.43
N GLN A 76 5.10 -12.09 22.65
CA GLN A 76 4.09 -11.35 23.46
C GLN A 76 3.59 -9.97 22.94
N ASP A 77 4.49 -9.05 22.63
CA ASP A 77 4.24 -7.75 21.97
C ASP A 77 3.35 -7.82 20.73
N GLY A 78 3.53 -8.80 19.83
CA GLY A 78 2.68 -8.99 18.65
C GLY A 78 1.24 -9.32 19.03
N ARG A 79 1.05 -10.18 20.04
CA ARG A 79 -0.27 -10.54 20.56
C ARG A 79 -0.94 -9.37 21.29
N ARG A 80 -0.16 -8.61 22.08
CA ARG A 80 -0.63 -7.39 22.74
C ARG A 80 -1.08 -6.33 21.73
N ALA A 81 -0.32 -6.15 20.65
CA ALA A 81 -0.69 -5.26 19.57
C ALA A 81 -1.98 -5.73 18.88
N GLU A 82 -2.14 -7.03 18.61
CA GLU A 82 -3.37 -7.59 18.07
C GLU A 82 -4.58 -7.41 19.01
N GLU A 83 -4.41 -7.64 20.30
CA GLU A 83 -5.44 -7.42 21.33
C GLU A 83 -5.87 -5.95 21.37
N GLN A 84 -4.90 -5.01 21.33
CA GLN A 84 -5.17 -3.58 21.27
C GLN A 84 -5.90 -3.19 19.98
N ILE A 85 -5.51 -3.74 18.83
CA ILE A 85 -6.18 -3.49 17.56
C ILE A 85 -7.64 -3.95 17.65
N ARG A 86 -7.90 -5.14 18.20
CA ARG A 86 -9.27 -5.65 18.36
C ARG A 86 -10.08 -4.76 19.28
N LEU A 87 -9.53 -4.37 20.43
CA LEU A 87 -10.20 -3.48 21.39
C LEU A 87 -10.54 -2.12 20.76
N LEU A 88 -9.61 -1.52 20.01
CA LEU A 88 -9.84 -0.24 19.33
C LEU A 88 -10.81 -0.35 18.14
N GLN A 89 -10.94 -1.55 17.55
CA GLN A 89 -11.92 -1.82 16.49
C GLN A 89 -13.30 -2.14 17.03
N THR A 90 -13.45 -2.56 18.29
CA THR A 90 -14.76 -2.71 18.93
C THR A 90 -15.23 -1.39 19.54
N ASP A 91 -14.33 -0.65 20.17
CA ASP A 91 -14.65 0.51 20.98
C ASP A 91 -14.27 1.82 20.27
N PHE A 92 -15.09 2.26 19.30
CA PHE A 92 -14.91 3.56 18.61
C PHE A 92 -15.42 4.78 19.41
N SER A 93 -15.91 4.56 20.63
CA SER A 93 -16.51 5.62 21.45
C SER A 93 -15.46 6.53 22.09
N THR A 94 -14.24 6.04 22.28
CA THR A 94 -13.15 6.75 22.94
C THR A 94 -12.26 7.44 21.90
N PRO A 95 -12.07 8.76 21.99
CA PRO A 95 -11.14 9.45 21.10
C PRO A 95 -9.70 8.99 21.38
N CYS A 96 -8.93 8.79 20.32
CA CYS A 96 -7.53 8.37 20.45
C CYS A 96 -6.63 9.53 20.91
N LEU A 97 -6.99 10.79 20.60
CA LEU A 97 -6.19 11.95 20.96
C LEU A 97 -6.69 12.59 22.28
N PRO A 98 -5.77 12.94 23.20
CA PRO A 98 -6.14 13.69 24.39
C PRO A 98 -6.73 15.05 24.01
N ARG A 99 -7.96 15.33 24.48
CA ARG A 99 -8.72 16.55 24.13
C ARG A 99 -7.95 17.85 24.38
N ALA A 100 -7.22 17.95 25.48
CA ALA A 100 -6.45 19.15 25.82
C ALA A 100 -5.37 19.47 24.77
N HIS A 101 -4.63 18.43 24.34
CA HIS A 101 -3.58 18.57 23.33
C HIS A 101 -4.19 18.93 21.96
N PHE A 102 -5.31 18.30 21.60
CA PHE A 102 -6.03 18.61 20.37
C PHE A 102 -6.49 20.08 20.33
N VAL A 103 -7.07 20.59 21.42
CA VAL A 103 -7.50 21.99 21.50
C VAL A 103 -6.31 22.95 21.37
N SER A 104 -5.18 22.63 22.00
CA SER A 104 -3.95 23.42 21.88
C SER A 104 -3.50 23.53 20.43
N MET A 105 -3.42 22.40 19.71
CA MET A 105 -3.01 22.37 18.30
C MET A 105 -3.97 23.15 17.40
N VAL A 106 -5.28 23.04 17.63
CA VAL A 106 -6.27 23.76 16.83
C VAL A 106 -6.12 25.27 17.03
N LYS A 107 -5.93 25.74 18.27
CA LYS A 107 -5.72 27.16 18.55
C LYS A 107 -4.45 27.67 17.89
N GLU A 108 -3.34 26.96 18.03
CA GLU A 108 -2.07 27.31 17.39
C GLU A 108 -2.20 27.39 15.86
N THR A 109 -2.91 26.45 15.25
CA THR A 109 -3.16 26.46 13.80
C THR A 109 -4.00 27.68 13.38
N LEU A 110 -5.03 28.03 14.16
CA LEU A 110 -5.85 29.22 13.89
C LEU A 110 -5.08 30.53 14.06
N GLU A 111 -4.15 30.59 15.03
CA GLU A 111 -3.25 31.73 15.21
C GLU A 111 -2.25 31.87 14.05
N GLN A 112 -1.83 30.77 13.42
CA GLN A 112 -0.98 30.82 12.22
C GLN A 112 -1.75 31.22 10.95
N LEU A 113 -3.05 30.90 10.90
CA LEU A 113 -3.91 31.20 9.76
C LEU A 113 -4.52 32.61 9.81
N SER A 114 -4.52 33.27 10.97
CA SER A 114 -5.06 34.62 11.07
C SER A 114 -4.11 35.63 10.42
N PRO A 115 -4.62 36.48 9.51
CA PRO A 115 -3.83 37.61 9.03
C PRO A 115 -3.54 38.56 10.20
N PRO A 116 -2.41 39.28 10.19
CA PRO A 116 -2.18 40.36 11.13
C PRO A 116 -3.32 41.38 10.98
N THR A 117 -4.13 41.57 12.01
CA THR A 117 -5.26 42.50 11.97
C THR A 117 -4.75 43.93 11.78
N ASP A 118 -5.35 44.66 10.83
CA ASP A 118 -5.03 46.05 10.50
C ASP A 118 -5.01 46.98 11.74
N ASP A 119 -3.95 47.80 11.82
CA ASP A 119 -3.74 49.09 12.49
C ASP A 119 -4.22 49.36 13.93
N LYS A 120 -4.85 48.41 14.63
CA LYS A 120 -5.32 48.58 16.03
C LYS A 120 -4.85 47.49 17.00
N GLY A 121 -3.83 46.72 16.64
CA GLY A 121 -3.08 45.86 17.57
C GLY A 121 -3.86 44.74 18.25
N GLY A 122 -5.12 44.49 17.87
CA GLY A 122 -5.96 43.44 18.45
C GLY A 122 -5.76 42.11 17.71
N LYS A 123 -5.26 41.09 18.42
CA LYS A 123 -5.31 39.70 17.92
C LYS A 123 -6.77 39.27 17.80
N LEU A 124 -7.15 38.65 16.67
CA LEU A 124 -8.49 38.10 16.48
C LEU A 124 -8.66 36.88 17.40
N GLU A 125 -9.46 37.00 18.46
CA GLU A 125 -9.75 35.87 19.36
C GLU A 125 -10.81 34.94 18.76
N PHE A 126 -10.38 33.79 18.21
CA PHE A 126 -11.32 32.76 17.77
C PHE A 126 -11.94 32.02 18.97
N ARG A 127 -13.27 32.08 19.07
CA ARG A 127 -14.03 31.26 20.03
C ARG A 127 -14.58 30.03 19.31
N ILE A 128 -14.13 28.85 19.72
CA ILE A 128 -14.55 27.58 19.13
C ILE A 128 -15.58 26.92 20.05
N SER A 129 -16.73 26.53 19.48
CA SER A 129 -17.75 25.82 20.25
C SER A 129 -17.27 24.40 20.65
N PRO A 130 -17.67 23.87 21.81
CA PRO A 130 -17.32 22.52 22.22
C PRO A 130 -17.78 21.44 21.23
N GLY A 131 -18.93 21.66 20.57
CA GLY A 131 -19.46 20.78 19.54
C GLY A 131 -18.59 20.78 18.28
N ALA A 132 -18.14 21.94 17.82
CA ALA A 132 -17.24 22.04 16.67
C ALA A 132 -15.90 21.33 16.93
N LEU A 133 -15.33 21.49 18.14
CA LEU A 133 -14.10 20.78 18.53
C LEU A 133 -14.28 19.26 18.47
N LYS A 134 -15.42 18.74 18.94
CA LYS A 134 -15.70 17.30 18.90
C LYS A 134 -15.79 16.78 17.46
N VAL A 135 -16.45 17.53 16.58
CA VAL A 135 -16.57 17.17 15.15
C VAL A 135 -15.21 17.20 14.46
N LEU A 136 -14.42 18.26 14.69
CA LEU A 136 -13.07 18.37 14.15
C LEU A 136 -12.17 17.21 14.61
N GLN A 137 -12.21 16.89 15.89
CA GLN A 137 -11.45 15.77 16.45
C GLN A 137 -11.84 14.45 15.78
N SER A 138 -13.14 14.17 15.69
CA SER A 138 -13.65 12.94 15.06
C SER A 138 -13.24 12.83 13.59
N ALA A 139 -13.32 13.94 12.83
CA ALA A 139 -12.92 13.97 11.44
C ALA A 139 -11.41 13.74 11.24
N VAL A 140 -10.58 14.35 12.10
CA VAL A 140 -9.12 14.17 12.05
C VAL A 140 -8.72 12.74 12.39
N GLU A 141 -9.30 12.15 13.44
CA GLU A 141 -9.04 10.77 13.84
C GLU A 141 -9.47 9.79 12.74
N ALA A 142 -10.67 9.98 12.16
CA ALA A 142 -11.14 9.16 11.04
C ALA A 142 -10.20 9.24 9.82
N LYS A 143 -9.75 10.45 9.45
CA LYS A 143 -8.79 10.64 8.36
C LYS A 143 -7.44 9.99 8.68
N GLY A 144 -6.97 10.09 9.93
CA GLY A 144 -5.75 9.46 10.41
C GLY A 144 -5.79 7.94 10.30
N VAL A 145 -6.90 7.32 10.70
CA VAL A 145 -7.10 5.85 10.57
C VAL A 145 -7.06 5.44 9.10
N GLN A 146 -7.80 6.12 8.22
CA GLN A 146 -7.79 5.83 6.78
C GLN A 146 -6.39 5.96 6.18
N PHE A 147 -5.64 7.00 6.57
CA PHE A 147 -4.26 7.20 6.15
C PHE A 147 -3.36 6.05 6.59
N MET A 148 -3.46 5.62 7.85
CA MET A 148 -2.65 4.50 8.37
C MET A 148 -2.97 3.18 7.70
N VAL A 149 -4.25 2.90 7.39
CA VAL A 149 -4.65 1.70 6.64
C VAL A 149 -4.02 1.68 5.24
N LYS A 150 -4.05 2.82 4.53
CA LYS A 150 -3.40 2.92 3.22
C LYS A 150 -1.88 2.76 3.30
N CYS A 151 -1.23 3.36 4.30
CA CYS A 151 0.19 3.16 4.55
C CYS A 151 0.53 1.69 4.84
N TYR A 152 -0.32 0.99 5.58
CA TYR A 152 -0.17 -0.44 5.84
C TYR A 152 -0.27 -1.28 4.55
N LEU A 153 -1.19 -0.95 3.64
CA LEU A 153 -1.26 -1.62 2.34
C LEU A 153 0.05 -1.47 1.53
N LEU A 154 0.66 -0.28 1.55
CA LEU A 154 1.96 -0.05 0.91
C LEU A 154 3.10 -0.84 1.57
N ALA A 155 3.11 -0.88 2.91
CA ALA A 155 4.08 -1.69 3.65
C ALA A 155 3.93 -3.18 3.30
N SER A 156 2.70 -3.68 3.23
CA SER A 156 2.37 -5.05 2.85
C SER A 156 2.78 -5.37 1.41
N HIS A 157 2.55 -4.45 0.47
CA HIS A 157 3.04 -4.55 -0.91
C HIS A 157 4.58 -4.66 -0.98
N ALA A 158 5.29 -3.97 -0.08
CA ALA A 158 6.74 -4.08 0.08
C ALA A 158 7.20 -5.31 0.90
N LYS A 159 6.28 -6.25 1.22
CA LYS A 159 6.52 -7.44 2.05
C LYS A 159 7.04 -7.12 3.47
N ARG A 160 6.61 -5.98 4.03
CA ARG A 160 6.91 -5.55 5.40
C ARG A 160 5.64 -5.51 6.23
N THR A 161 5.74 -5.88 7.50
CA THR A 161 4.64 -5.73 8.47
C THR A 161 4.64 -4.34 9.11
N THR A 162 5.82 -3.74 9.27
CA THR A 162 5.99 -2.43 9.90
C THR A 162 5.83 -1.29 8.90
N VAL A 163 4.94 -0.35 9.23
CA VAL A 163 4.78 0.91 8.49
C VAL A 163 5.98 1.82 8.76
N THR A 164 6.51 2.42 7.69
CA THR A 164 7.66 3.32 7.72
C THR A 164 7.32 4.67 7.11
N GLU A 165 8.13 5.69 7.37
CA GLU A 165 7.96 7.03 6.80
C GLU A 165 7.95 7.03 5.26
N LYS A 166 8.66 6.08 4.63
CA LYS A 166 8.66 5.90 3.17
C LYS A 166 7.28 5.53 2.64
N ASP A 167 6.50 4.77 3.40
CA ASP A 167 5.14 4.38 3.03
C ASP A 167 4.22 5.62 3.06
N ALA A 168 4.35 6.45 4.09
CA ALA A 168 3.63 7.73 4.20
C ALA A 168 4.02 8.73 3.10
N ALA A 169 5.32 8.85 2.79
CA ALA A 169 5.80 9.71 1.72
C ALA A 169 5.31 9.25 0.34
N THR A 170 5.29 7.93 0.11
CA THR A 170 4.76 7.34 -1.13
C THR A 170 3.26 7.59 -1.25
N LEU A 171 2.50 7.42 -0.15
CA LEU A 171 1.06 7.68 -0.15
C LEU A 171 0.74 9.14 -0.47
N ARG A 172 1.46 10.10 0.13
CA ARG A 172 1.27 11.53 -0.17
C ARG A 172 1.49 11.83 -1.65
N LYS A 173 2.59 11.31 -2.23
CA LYS A 173 2.84 11.44 -3.68
C LYS A 173 1.71 10.86 -4.52
N LEU A 174 1.16 9.70 -4.14
CA LEU A 174 0.04 9.10 -4.87
C LEU A 174 -1.25 9.92 -4.74
N GLU A 175 -1.51 10.52 -3.58
CA GLU A 175 -2.67 11.40 -3.37
C GLU A 175 -2.53 12.75 -4.09
N ASP A 176 -1.30 13.28 -4.20
CA ASP A 176 -0.98 14.47 -4.99
C ASP A 176 -1.07 14.19 -6.50
N CYS A 177 -0.75 12.95 -6.92
CA CYS A 177 -0.91 12.48 -8.30
C CYS A 177 -2.37 12.15 -8.68
N LYS A 178 -3.37 12.68 -7.96
CA LYS A 178 -4.78 12.47 -8.29
C LYS A 178 -5.03 12.73 -9.78
N PRO A 179 -5.66 11.78 -10.49
CA PRO A 179 -5.82 11.87 -11.93
C PRO A 179 -7.01 12.78 -12.27
N GLU A 180 -6.82 14.10 -12.28
CA GLU A 180 -7.64 14.97 -13.14
C GLU A 180 -7.31 14.76 -14.63
N SER A 181 -6.27 13.97 -14.91
CA SER A 181 -5.84 13.53 -16.23
C SER A 181 -5.68 12.01 -16.32
N ALA A 182 -6.59 11.23 -15.71
CA ALA A 182 -6.79 9.86 -16.19
C ALA A 182 -7.28 10.01 -17.63
N ILE A 183 -6.32 10.02 -18.56
CA ILE A 183 -6.53 9.71 -19.96
C ILE A 183 -7.18 8.35 -19.89
N VAL A 184 -8.51 8.33 -19.98
CA VAL A 184 -9.24 7.16 -20.41
C VAL A 184 -8.62 6.86 -21.76
N CYS A 185 -7.71 5.89 -21.79
CA CYS A 185 -7.34 5.23 -23.02
C CYS A 185 -8.63 4.58 -23.51
N THR A 186 -9.49 5.37 -24.13
CA THR A 186 -10.53 4.87 -24.99
C THR A 186 -9.78 4.10 -26.06
N ASP A 187 -10.11 2.81 -26.16
CA ASP A 187 -9.45 1.89 -27.07
C ASP A 187 -9.35 2.54 -28.46
N ALA A 188 -8.15 2.46 -29.04
CA ALA A 188 -7.91 2.90 -30.41
C ALA A 188 -9.01 2.32 -31.33
N PRO A 189 -9.58 3.10 -32.27
CA PRO A 189 -10.63 2.61 -33.15
C PRO A 189 -10.11 1.37 -33.88
N SER A 190 -10.76 0.24 -33.59
CA SER A 190 -10.44 -1.05 -34.18
C SER A 190 -10.48 -0.92 -35.70
N ARG A 191 -9.29 -1.00 -36.32
CA ARG A 191 -9.16 -1.08 -37.77
C ARG A 191 -9.91 -2.31 -38.26
N GLY A 192 -10.98 -2.07 -39.00
CA GLY A 192 -11.44 -2.92 -40.10
C GLY A 192 -12.02 -4.28 -39.71
N LEU A 193 -13.27 -4.31 -39.26
CA LEU A 193 -14.15 -5.46 -39.49
C LEU A 193 -15.18 -5.07 -40.55
N LYS A 194 -14.93 -5.52 -41.79
CA LYS A 194 -15.89 -5.47 -42.90
C LYS A 194 -17.17 -6.20 -42.47
N ARG A 195 -18.22 -5.45 -42.16
CA ARG A 195 -19.57 -6.02 -42.05
C ARG A 195 -20.01 -6.40 -43.46
N LYS A 196 -20.16 -7.70 -43.72
CA LYS A 196 -20.97 -8.16 -44.86
C LYS A 196 -22.40 -7.77 -44.53
N ALA A 197 -23.03 -7.01 -45.43
CA ALA A 197 -24.48 -6.83 -45.42
C ALA A 197 -25.12 -8.21 -45.57
N VAL A 198 -26.05 -8.53 -44.67
CA VAL A 198 -27.00 -9.60 -44.86
C VAL A 198 -28.27 -8.89 -45.27
N ASP A 199 -28.59 -8.97 -46.56
CA ASP A 199 -29.87 -8.53 -47.10
C ASP A 199 -30.96 -9.44 -46.54
N ILE A 200 -31.99 -8.82 -45.96
CA ILE A 200 -33.23 -9.48 -45.58
C ILE A 200 -34.26 -9.01 -46.61
N GLU A 201 -34.64 -9.92 -47.52
CA GLU A 201 -35.91 -9.83 -48.26
C GLU A 201 -37.07 -10.33 -47.39
#